data_AF-A0A0F9CVX6-F1
#
_entry.id   AF-A0A0F9CVX6-F1
#
_cell.length_a   1.000
_cell.length_b   1.000
_cell.length_c   1.000
_cell.angle_alpha   90.00
_cell.angle_beta   90.00
_cell.angle_gamma   90.00
#
_symmetry.space_group_name_H-M   'P 1'
#
loop_
_entity.id
_entity.type
_entity.pdbx_description
1 polymer ?
#
loop_
_entity_poly.entity_id
_entity_poly.type
_entity_poly.pdbx_seq_one_letter_code
_entity_poly.pdbx_strand_id
1 'polypeptide(L)'
;MNQRNARIAPTSFAENAAKIGLSDEWSRNYWAAHWTLPSIMQGFTMMHRRVISQADLQMLLKAQDIMPFWRDKLVDISFNPLTRVDVRRMHDTGVLNRRQVFDAYLDVGFNQENAERMTEFTIRYNADDIEGSGGKLKELTRSVIQSAYKKGVISHVDALARLQELGYGIPDSQLLLDLLDYEEQLDLLPDEKKQITARLNTLTIKAYTSRAISKIEATDTLRDSGYTGVEIEALLTTADLEHDLDFKAELISQVKQLYFDETINILDLRVILETNDFIPDEIDMLIGELNVFKFLRGRKPTRADLRKAFNRGIYTLDEYAKELGGLGYPDKYVRLYYKTMVL
;
A
#
# COMPACT_ATOMS: atom_id res chain seq x y z
N MET A 1 -7.20 -2.55 48.62
CA MET A 1 -7.28 -3.67 49.59
C MET A 1 -5.87 -3.89 50.13
N ASN A 2 -5.57 -3.52 51.38
CA ASN A 2 -4.22 -3.69 51.95
C ASN A 2 -3.87 -5.19 52.02
N GLN A 3 -2.58 -5.55 51.87
CA GLN A 3 -2.09 -6.95 51.98
C GLN A 3 -2.61 -7.72 53.21
N ARG A 4 -2.98 -6.99 54.27
CA ARG A 4 -3.62 -7.56 55.47
C ARG A 4 -4.92 -8.30 55.19
N ASN A 5 -5.70 -7.92 54.18
CA ASN A 5 -6.98 -8.57 53.87
C ASN A 5 -6.84 -9.84 53.02
N ALA A 6 -5.72 -10.02 52.30
CA ALA A 6 -5.48 -11.21 51.48
C ALA A 6 -5.16 -12.46 52.34
N ARG A 7 -4.74 -12.25 53.60
CA ARG A 7 -4.43 -13.32 54.57
C ARG A 7 -5.61 -13.69 55.47
N ILE A 8 -6.77 -13.07 55.30
CA ILE A 8 -7.98 -13.42 56.05
C ILE A 8 -8.65 -14.57 55.32
N ALA A 9 -8.35 -15.80 55.76
CA ALA A 9 -9.06 -16.98 55.30
C ALA A 9 -10.46 -17.03 55.95
N PRO A 10 -11.51 -17.49 55.25
CA PRO A 10 -12.80 -17.78 55.85
C PRO A 10 -12.66 -18.71 57.06
N THR A 11 -13.44 -18.50 58.12
CA THR A 11 -13.37 -19.32 59.34
C THR A 11 -13.55 -20.81 59.03
N SER A 12 -14.47 -21.14 58.13
CA SER A 12 -14.70 -22.52 57.67
C SER A 12 -13.49 -23.13 56.95
N PHE A 13 -12.67 -22.33 56.25
CA PHE A 13 -11.44 -22.81 55.63
C PHE A 13 -10.40 -23.15 56.69
N ALA A 14 -10.20 -22.28 57.69
CA ALA A 14 -9.25 -22.51 58.78
C ALA A 14 -9.64 -23.73 59.64
N GLU A 15 -10.94 -23.88 59.97
CA GLU A 15 -11.45 -25.04 60.72
C GLU A 15 -11.23 -26.36 59.99
N ASN A 16 -11.48 -26.40 58.68
CA ASN A 16 -11.27 -27.61 57.89
C ASN A 16 -9.78 -27.90 57.64
N ALA A 17 -8.95 -26.88 57.47
CA ALA A 17 -7.50 -27.03 57.39
C ALA A 17 -6.91 -27.61 58.68
N ALA A 18 -7.41 -27.21 59.85
CA ALA A 18 -7.00 -27.75 61.14
C ALA A 18 -7.32 -29.24 61.29
N LYS A 19 -8.48 -29.69 60.79
CA LYS A 19 -8.89 -31.13 60.83
C LYS A 19 -7.93 -32.04 60.07
N ILE A 20 -7.26 -31.53 59.03
CA ILE A 20 -6.26 -32.27 58.24
C ILE A 20 -4.82 -31.99 58.70
N GLY A 21 -4.64 -31.31 59.83
CA GLY A 21 -3.34 -31.10 60.47
C GLY A 21 -2.55 -29.87 60.01
N LEU A 22 -3.14 -28.95 59.23
CA LEU A 22 -2.47 -27.67 58.92
C LEU A 22 -2.56 -26.71 60.11
N SER A 23 -1.46 -26.03 60.41
CA SER A 23 -1.48 -24.91 61.36
C SER A 23 -2.25 -23.72 60.77
N ASP A 24 -2.78 -22.87 61.65
CA ASP A 24 -3.47 -21.63 61.29
C ASP A 24 -2.57 -20.64 60.51
N GLU A 25 -1.25 -20.69 60.74
CA GLU A 25 -0.28 -19.96 59.91
C GLU A 25 -0.23 -20.49 58.48
N TRP A 26 -0.07 -21.81 58.32
CA TRP A 26 0.01 -22.42 57.00
C TRP A 26 -1.31 -22.33 56.25
N SER A 27 -2.46 -22.45 56.91
CA SER A 27 -3.77 -22.25 56.27
C SER A 27 -3.90 -20.84 55.71
N ARG A 28 -3.47 -19.79 56.43
CA ARG A 28 -3.46 -18.42 55.91
C ARG A 28 -2.50 -18.24 54.74
N ASN A 29 -1.34 -18.91 54.74
CA ASN A 29 -0.39 -18.85 53.64
C ASN A 29 -0.93 -19.55 52.39
N TYR A 30 -1.53 -20.74 52.52
CA TYR A 30 -2.22 -21.44 51.43
C TYR A 30 -3.38 -20.62 50.87
N TRP A 31 -4.16 -19.98 51.75
CA TRP A 31 -5.21 -19.06 51.31
C TRP A 31 -4.61 -17.84 50.60
N ALA A 32 -3.56 -17.20 51.10
CA ALA A 32 -2.96 -16.09 50.36
C ALA A 32 -2.43 -16.52 48.97
N ALA A 33 -1.91 -17.74 48.85
CA ALA A 33 -1.37 -18.29 47.62
C ALA A 33 -2.44 -18.76 46.61
N HIS A 34 -3.71 -18.89 46.98
CA HIS A 34 -4.76 -19.34 46.04
C HIS A 34 -5.16 -18.25 45.04
N TRP A 35 -4.89 -16.97 45.34
CA TRP A 35 -5.26 -15.86 44.47
C TRP A 35 -4.40 -15.84 43.21
N THR A 36 -5.03 -15.71 42.05
CA THR A 36 -4.33 -15.40 40.81
C THR A 36 -3.94 -13.92 40.79
N LEU A 37 -2.66 -13.64 40.65
CA LEU A 37 -2.13 -12.29 40.59
C LEU A 37 -2.24 -11.71 39.17
N PRO A 38 -2.35 -10.36 39.02
CA PRO A 38 -2.23 -9.71 37.72
C PRO A 38 -0.88 -10.02 37.05
N SER A 39 -0.87 -10.07 35.73
CA SER A 39 0.37 -10.21 34.95
C SER A 39 1.25 -8.97 35.09
N ILE A 40 2.55 -9.10 34.80
CA ILE A 40 3.50 -7.98 34.83
C ILE A 40 3.06 -6.88 33.85
N MET A 41 2.56 -7.25 32.66
CA MET A 41 2.04 -6.31 31.66
C MET A 41 0.82 -5.53 32.16
N GLN A 42 -0.08 -6.21 32.88
CA GLN A 42 -1.21 -5.55 33.55
C GLN A 42 -0.70 -4.60 34.65
N GLY A 43 0.33 -5.01 35.40
CA GLY A 43 1.03 -4.17 36.38
C GLY A 43 1.57 -2.87 35.77
N PHE A 44 2.30 -2.96 34.66
CA PHE A 44 2.81 -1.80 33.93
C PHE A 44 1.68 -0.89 33.45
N THR A 45 0.65 -1.47 32.83
CA THR A 45 -0.51 -0.72 32.35
C THR A 45 -1.21 0.02 33.49
N MET A 46 -1.43 -0.62 34.64
CA MET A 46 -2.02 0.01 35.82
C MET A 46 -1.15 1.16 36.34
N MET A 47 0.17 0.99 36.35
CA MET A 47 1.12 2.02 36.78
C MET A 47 1.11 3.22 35.82
N HIS A 48 1.21 3.01 34.51
CA HIS A 48 1.19 4.10 33.52
C HIS A 48 -0.13 4.86 33.50
N ARG A 49 -1.25 4.18 33.79
CA ARG A 49 -2.58 4.80 33.96
C ARG A 49 -2.79 5.43 35.33
N ARG A 50 -1.78 5.43 36.21
CA ARG A 50 -1.80 6.00 37.57
C ARG A 50 -2.86 5.37 38.48
N VAL A 51 -3.23 4.11 38.21
CA VAL A 51 -4.17 3.32 39.02
C VAL A 51 -3.48 2.76 40.25
N ILE A 52 -2.19 2.46 40.13
CA ILE A 52 -1.33 2.01 41.22
C ILE A 52 -0.04 2.84 41.28
N SER A 53 0.60 2.88 42.44
CA SER A 53 1.92 3.50 42.58
C SER A 53 3.05 2.56 42.13
N GLN A 54 4.26 3.10 41.95
CA GLN A 54 5.45 2.27 41.70
C GLN A 54 5.75 1.31 42.86
N ALA A 55 5.44 1.70 44.10
CA ALA A 55 5.59 0.83 45.27
C ALA A 55 4.64 -0.39 45.21
N ASP A 56 3.41 -0.18 44.74
CA ASP A 56 2.46 -1.27 44.52
C ASP A 56 2.91 -2.21 43.39
N LEU A 57 3.50 -1.66 42.32
CA LEU A 57 4.09 -2.47 41.24
C LEU A 57 5.27 -3.32 41.75
N GLN A 58 6.15 -2.75 42.58
CA GLN A 58 7.26 -3.48 43.19
C GLN A 58 6.77 -4.63 44.10
N MET A 59 5.65 -4.42 44.78
CA MET A 59 4.98 -5.45 45.56
C MET A 59 4.47 -6.59 44.67
N LEU A 60 3.85 -6.26 43.53
CA LEU A 60 3.41 -7.26 42.54
C LEU A 60 4.59 -8.05 41.97
N LEU A 61 5.68 -7.37 41.56
CA LEU A 61 6.89 -8.01 41.04
C LEU A 61 7.53 -8.94 42.07
N LYS A 62 7.51 -8.55 43.35
CA LYS A 62 7.95 -9.42 44.46
C LYS A 62 7.07 -10.66 44.61
N ALA A 63 5.75 -10.51 44.52
CA ALA A 63 4.81 -11.62 44.66
C ALA A 63 4.84 -12.57 43.45
N GLN A 64 5.28 -12.09 42.29
CA GLN A 64 5.54 -12.88 41.07
C GLN A 64 6.96 -13.47 41.03
N ASP A 65 7.68 -13.49 42.17
CA ASP A 65 9.03 -14.04 42.31
C ASP A 65 10.10 -13.47 41.36
N ILE A 66 9.94 -12.22 40.90
CA ILE A 66 10.98 -11.53 40.14
C ILE A 66 12.13 -11.17 41.09
N MET A 67 13.35 -11.57 40.74
CA MET A 67 14.56 -11.29 41.51
C MET A 67 14.72 -9.78 41.75
N PRO A 68 15.08 -9.32 42.97
CA PRO A 68 15.20 -7.89 43.27
C PRO A 68 16.05 -7.09 42.26
N PHE A 69 17.15 -7.67 41.76
CA PHE A 69 18.03 -7.04 40.79
C PHE A 69 17.34 -6.64 39.47
N TRP A 70 16.34 -7.40 39.02
CA TRP A 70 15.68 -7.19 37.73
C TRP A 70 14.48 -6.25 37.80
N ARG A 71 13.94 -5.98 38.99
CA ARG A 71 12.66 -5.26 39.13
C ARG A 71 12.75 -3.84 38.58
N ASP A 72 13.73 -3.07 39.04
CA ASP A 72 13.89 -1.68 38.60
C ASP A 72 14.17 -1.60 37.10
N LYS A 73 15.00 -2.52 36.57
CA LYS A 73 15.28 -2.61 35.12
C LYS A 73 14.03 -2.88 34.29
N LEU A 74 13.18 -3.78 34.76
CA LEU A 74 11.90 -4.10 34.11
C LEU A 74 10.92 -2.92 34.18
N VAL A 75 10.94 -2.16 35.28
CA VAL A 75 10.13 -0.93 35.41
C VAL A 75 10.65 0.15 34.46
N ASP A 76 11.96 0.35 34.35
CA ASP A 76 12.56 1.38 33.50
C ASP A 76 12.22 1.15 32.02
N ILE A 77 12.36 -0.08 31.52
CA ILE A 77 12.01 -0.40 30.12
C ILE A 77 10.50 -0.43 29.85
N SER A 78 9.66 -0.28 30.88
CA SER A 78 8.21 -0.22 30.68
C SER A 78 7.77 1.12 30.07
N PHE A 79 8.59 2.17 30.20
CA PHE A 79 8.28 3.47 29.62
C PHE A 79 8.71 3.55 28.15
N ASN A 80 7.91 4.24 27.33
CA ASN A 80 8.24 4.44 25.93
C ASN A 80 9.41 5.44 25.78
N PRO A 81 10.45 5.11 25.00
CA PRO A 81 11.47 6.10 24.64
C PRO A 81 10.88 7.18 23.73
N LEU A 82 11.60 8.31 23.58
CA LEU A 82 11.22 9.35 22.63
C LEU A 82 11.18 8.79 21.20
N THR A 83 10.15 9.16 20.43
CA THR A 83 10.06 8.72 19.04
C THR A 83 11.09 9.43 18.18
N ARG A 84 11.56 8.79 17.10
CA ARG A 84 12.50 9.40 16.15
C ARG A 84 11.98 10.71 15.54
N VAL A 85 10.66 10.86 15.42
CA VAL A 85 10.03 12.09 14.91
C VAL A 85 10.13 13.19 15.96
N ASP A 86 9.78 12.89 17.20
CA ASP A 86 9.83 13.85 18.29
C ASP A 86 11.27 14.25 18.62
N VAL A 87 12.23 13.33 18.57
CA VAL A 87 13.66 13.64 18.75
C VAL A 87 14.14 14.68 17.74
N ARG A 88 13.74 14.59 16.46
CA ARG A 88 14.10 15.59 15.44
C ARG A 88 13.46 16.95 15.71
N ARG A 89 12.17 16.99 16.05
CA ARG A 89 11.44 18.23 16.39
C ARG A 89 11.97 18.89 17.66
N MET A 90 12.34 18.07 18.65
CA MET A 90 12.92 18.55 19.90
C MET A 90 14.35 19.08 19.70
N HIS A 91 15.13 18.49 18.79
CA HIS A 91 16.41 19.08 18.39
C HIS A 91 16.22 20.42 17.67
N ASP A 92 15.27 20.49 16.73
CA ASP A 92 14.95 21.70 15.97
C ASP A 92 14.56 22.88 16.88
N THR A 93 13.71 22.59 17.85
CA THR A 93 13.27 23.58 18.86
C THR A 93 14.29 23.84 19.97
N GLY A 94 15.46 23.20 19.94
CA GLY A 94 16.53 23.37 20.93
C GLY A 94 16.28 22.70 22.28
N VAL A 95 15.24 21.87 22.41
CA VAL A 95 14.94 21.08 23.61
C VAL A 95 15.99 19.99 23.83
N LEU A 96 16.46 19.36 22.76
CA LEU A 96 17.55 18.37 22.81
C LEU A 96 18.80 18.94 22.14
N ASN A 97 19.95 18.80 22.80
CA ASN A 97 21.24 18.99 22.17
C ASN A 97 21.70 17.71 21.43
N ARG A 98 22.75 17.82 20.61
CA ARG A 98 23.36 16.69 19.87
C ARG A 98 23.55 15.42 20.71
N ARG A 99 24.08 15.55 21.92
CA ARG A 99 24.33 14.38 22.78
C ARG A 99 23.03 13.73 23.23
N GLN A 100 22.03 14.53 23.60
CA GLN A 100 20.72 14.03 24.01
C GLN A 100 19.94 13.40 22.84
N VAL A 101 20.15 13.90 21.61
CA VAL A 101 19.63 13.24 20.39
C VAL A 101 20.24 11.86 20.22
N PHE A 102 21.57 11.75 20.40
CA PHE A 102 22.27 10.47 20.36
C PHE A 102 21.77 9.49 21.44
N ASP A 103 21.68 9.95 22.69
CA ASP A 103 21.18 9.16 23.82
C ASP A 103 19.74 8.68 23.54
N ALA A 104 18.86 9.54 23.01
CA ALA A 104 17.49 9.16 22.66
C ALA A 104 17.41 8.08 21.56
N TYR A 105 18.32 8.09 20.58
CA TYR A 105 18.38 7.01 19.58
C TYR A 105 18.90 5.70 20.19
N LEU A 106 19.80 5.74 21.18
CA LEU A 106 20.18 4.54 21.93
C LEU A 106 18.99 3.97 22.73
N ASP A 107 18.20 4.82 23.36
CA ASP A 107 17.02 4.40 24.15
C ASP A 107 15.95 3.70 23.28
N VAL A 108 15.85 4.05 22.00
CA VAL A 108 15.01 3.35 21.01
C VAL A 108 15.53 1.94 20.68
N GLY A 109 16.82 1.68 20.90
CA GLY A 109 17.48 0.41 20.63
C GLY A 109 18.43 0.42 19.43
N PHE A 110 18.81 1.58 18.89
CA PHE A 110 19.88 1.63 17.90
C PHE A 110 21.22 1.27 18.55
N ASN A 111 22.10 0.60 17.79
CA ASN A 111 23.49 0.46 18.21
C ASN A 111 24.22 1.81 18.13
N GLN A 112 25.39 1.91 18.78
CA GLN A 112 26.19 3.15 18.84
C GLN A 112 26.46 3.76 17.46
N GLU A 113 26.80 2.94 16.46
CA GLU A 113 27.07 3.41 15.10
C GLU A 113 25.84 4.04 14.45
N ASN A 114 24.68 3.38 14.51
CA ASN A 114 23.46 3.87 13.91
C ASN A 114 22.86 5.05 14.67
N ALA A 115 23.00 5.09 16.01
CA ALA A 115 22.63 6.24 16.80
C ALA A 115 23.44 7.48 16.39
N GLU A 116 24.74 7.33 16.13
CA GLU A 116 25.59 8.41 15.64
C GLU A 116 25.16 8.88 14.24
N ARG A 117 24.89 7.94 13.32
CA ARG A 117 24.38 8.26 11.97
C ARG A 117 23.05 9.00 12.02
N MET A 118 22.12 8.55 12.86
CA MET A 118 20.81 9.19 13.04
C MET A 118 20.91 10.57 13.70
N THR A 119 21.86 10.74 14.61
CA THR A 119 22.17 12.03 15.23
C THR A 119 22.70 13.01 14.20
N GLU A 120 23.69 12.58 13.41
CA GLU A 120 24.26 13.39 12.34
C GLU A 120 23.22 13.76 11.29
N PHE A 121 22.37 12.80 10.90
CA PHE A 121 21.23 13.06 10.02
C PHE A 121 20.30 14.12 10.59
N THR A 122 19.94 14.01 11.88
CA THR A 122 19.03 14.96 12.56
C THR A 122 19.63 16.37 12.61
N ILE A 123 20.94 16.48 12.88
CA ILE A 123 21.64 17.76 12.94
C ILE A 123 21.68 18.39 11.56
N ARG A 124 22.05 17.65 10.51
CA ARG A 124 22.09 18.18 9.15
C ARG A 124 20.71 18.58 8.66
N TYR A 125 19.72 17.72 8.88
CA TYR A 125 18.33 17.95 8.52
C TYR A 125 17.78 19.25 9.13
N ASN A 126 18.17 19.60 10.36
CA ASN A 126 17.73 20.84 11.02
C ASN A 126 18.69 22.03 10.79
N ALA A 127 19.98 21.80 10.51
CA ALA A 127 20.94 22.85 10.19
C ALA A 127 20.63 23.52 8.84
N ASP A 128 20.11 22.73 7.89
CA ASP A 128 19.61 23.22 6.61
C ASP A 128 18.42 24.21 6.77
N ASP A 129 17.77 24.26 7.95
CA ASP A 129 16.67 25.20 8.27
C ASP A 129 17.15 26.50 8.96
N ILE A 130 18.38 26.57 9.51
CA ILE A 130 18.84 27.70 10.36
C ILE A 130 19.76 28.69 9.61
N GLU A 131 20.52 28.26 8.59
CA GLU A 131 21.38 29.16 7.81
C GLU A 131 20.65 29.76 6.60
N GLY A 132 20.06 30.94 6.81
CA GLY A 132 19.43 31.75 5.77
C GLY A 132 20.42 32.33 4.72
N SER A 133 20.95 31.46 3.85
CA SER A 133 21.36 31.68 2.45
C SER A 133 21.88 30.34 1.90
N GLY A 134 21.09 29.52 1.20
CA GLY A 134 20.56 29.80 -0.14
C GLY A 134 21.37 29.04 -1.19
N GLY A 135 20.95 27.81 -1.53
CA GLY A 135 21.68 27.02 -2.54
C GLY A 135 21.09 25.64 -2.90
N LYS A 136 20.21 25.09 -2.07
CA LYS A 136 19.03 24.42 -2.59
C LYS A 136 17.89 25.32 -2.17
N LEU A 137 17.31 25.98 -3.15
CA LEU A 137 16.11 26.78 -2.97
C LEU A 137 15.16 26.00 -2.06
N LYS A 138 14.29 26.73 -1.38
CA LYS A 138 12.90 26.26 -1.33
C LYS A 138 12.60 25.78 -2.74
N GLU A 139 12.74 24.47 -3.01
CA GLU A 139 11.86 23.81 -3.95
C GLU A 139 10.53 24.28 -3.42
N LEU A 140 9.99 25.32 -4.07
CA LEU A 140 8.68 25.82 -3.74
C LEU A 140 7.89 24.55 -3.90
N THR A 141 7.48 23.90 -2.81
CA THR A 141 6.74 22.67 -2.97
C THR A 141 5.57 23.03 -3.87
N ARG A 142 5.07 22.09 -4.67
CA ARG A 142 3.94 22.36 -5.56
C ARG A 142 2.89 23.26 -4.89
N SER A 143 2.56 23.00 -3.62
CA SER A 143 1.67 23.82 -2.79
C SER A 143 2.03 25.31 -2.67
N VAL A 144 3.30 25.67 -2.53
CA VAL A 144 3.76 27.07 -2.38
C VAL A 144 3.70 27.80 -3.73
N ILE A 145 4.09 27.15 -4.84
CA ILE A 145 3.93 27.73 -6.18
C ILE A 145 2.45 27.99 -6.43
N GLN A 146 1.61 26.99 -6.17
CA GLN A 146 0.16 27.09 -6.35
C GLN A 146 -0.46 28.20 -5.47
N SER A 147 -0.03 28.33 -4.22
CA SER A 147 -0.52 29.38 -3.31
C SER A 147 -0.05 30.78 -3.74
N ALA A 148 1.20 30.92 -4.18
CA ALA A 148 1.72 32.19 -4.69
C ALA A 148 1.01 32.59 -5.98
N TYR A 149 0.74 31.62 -6.86
CA TYR A 149 -0.01 31.83 -8.09
C TYR A 149 -1.44 32.28 -7.82
N LYS A 150 -2.20 31.53 -7.00
CA LYS A 150 -3.58 31.86 -6.56
C LYS A 150 -3.71 33.23 -5.89
N LYS A 151 -2.64 33.73 -5.26
CA LYS A 151 -2.62 35.04 -4.59
C LYS A 151 -2.16 36.18 -5.52
N GLY A 152 -1.94 35.89 -6.80
CA GLY A 152 -1.40 36.84 -7.79
C GLY A 152 0.03 37.29 -7.50
N VAL A 153 0.78 36.56 -6.66
CA VAL A 153 2.15 36.91 -6.26
C VAL A 153 3.15 36.58 -7.37
N ILE A 154 2.84 35.59 -8.20
CA ILE A 154 3.63 35.18 -9.38
C ILE A 154 2.69 35.00 -10.58
N SER A 155 3.20 35.21 -11.79
CA SER A 155 2.40 35.05 -13.02
C SER A 155 2.23 33.58 -13.40
N HIS A 156 1.30 33.28 -14.32
CA HIS A 156 1.09 31.93 -14.86
C HIS A 156 2.37 31.37 -15.48
N VAL A 157 3.08 32.21 -16.24
CA VAL A 157 4.35 31.85 -16.88
C VAL A 157 5.42 31.53 -15.85
N ASP A 158 5.51 32.34 -14.78
CA ASP A 158 6.47 32.12 -13.69
C ASP A 158 6.15 30.85 -12.89
N ALA A 159 4.87 30.59 -12.62
CA ALA A 159 4.43 29.39 -11.93
C ALA A 159 4.72 28.13 -12.75
N LEU A 160 4.55 28.19 -14.07
CA LEU A 160 4.79 27.07 -14.96
C LEU A 160 6.27 26.71 -15.05
N ALA A 161 7.14 27.72 -15.21
CA ALA A 161 8.58 27.52 -15.20
C ALA A 161 9.05 26.90 -13.88
N ARG A 162 8.52 27.37 -12.75
CA ARG A 162 8.88 26.85 -11.42
C ARG A 162 8.37 25.43 -11.17
N LEU A 163 7.21 25.05 -11.71
CA LEU A 163 6.71 23.67 -11.64
C LEU A 163 7.58 22.72 -12.50
N GLN A 164 8.03 23.17 -13.66
CA GLN A 164 8.97 22.41 -14.50
C GLN A 164 10.33 22.23 -13.83
N GLU A 165 10.82 23.25 -13.12
CA GLU A 165 12.06 23.18 -12.31
C GLU A 165 11.96 22.14 -11.17
N LEU A 166 10.76 21.87 -10.65
CA LEU A 166 10.52 20.78 -9.69
C LEU A 166 10.41 19.37 -10.33
N GLY A 167 10.51 19.29 -11.66
CA GLY A 167 10.44 18.02 -12.40
C GLY A 167 9.04 17.61 -12.85
N TYR A 168 8.02 18.49 -12.76
CA TYR A 168 6.72 18.22 -13.38
C TYR A 168 6.83 18.34 -14.91
N GLY A 169 6.18 17.42 -15.62
CA GLY A 169 6.07 17.50 -17.08
C GLY A 169 5.38 18.79 -17.53
N ILE A 170 5.68 19.26 -18.73
CA ILE A 170 5.00 20.43 -19.33
C ILE A 170 3.48 20.26 -19.36
N PRO A 171 2.93 19.10 -19.79
CA PRO A 171 1.48 18.90 -19.81
C PRO A 171 0.86 18.93 -18.41
N ASP A 172 1.54 18.33 -17.43
CA ASP A 172 1.06 18.26 -16.04
C ASP A 172 1.11 19.62 -15.36
N SER A 173 2.18 20.39 -15.59
CA SER A 173 2.33 21.74 -15.04
C SER A 173 1.25 22.68 -15.58
N GLN A 174 0.93 22.58 -16.87
CA GLN A 174 -0.14 23.36 -17.49
C GLN A 174 -1.51 22.98 -16.92
N LEU A 175 -1.81 21.68 -16.86
CA LEU A 175 -3.06 21.17 -16.28
C LEU A 175 -3.25 21.63 -14.83
N LEU A 176 -2.16 21.66 -14.05
CA LEU A 176 -2.17 22.10 -12.66
C LEU A 176 -2.49 23.59 -12.52
N LEU A 177 -1.95 24.45 -13.38
CA LEU A 177 -2.22 25.90 -13.31
C LEU A 177 -3.59 26.25 -13.87
N ASP A 178 -3.99 25.60 -14.97
CA ASP A 178 -5.34 25.72 -15.53
C ASP A 178 -6.41 25.37 -14.49
N LEU A 179 -6.15 24.36 -13.65
CA LEU A 179 -7.05 23.98 -12.56
C LEU A 179 -7.14 25.06 -11.47
N LEU A 180 -6.05 25.78 -11.18
CA LEU A 180 -6.04 26.86 -10.18
C LEU A 180 -6.71 28.13 -10.71
N ASP A 181 -6.49 28.46 -11.99
CA ASP A 181 -7.17 29.55 -12.68
C ASP A 181 -8.67 29.30 -12.74
N TYR A 182 -9.02 28.05 -13.03
CA TYR A 182 -10.40 27.62 -12.99
C TYR A 182 -10.98 27.79 -11.59
N GLU A 183 -10.28 27.34 -10.54
CA GLU A 183 -10.68 27.51 -9.13
C GLU A 183 -10.89 28.98 -8.72
N GLU A 184 -10.02 29.90 -9.13
CA GLU A 184 -10.17 31.34 -8.85
C GLU A 184 -11.41 31.93 -9.55
N GLN A 185 -11.71 31.48 -10.77
CA GLN A 185 -12.94 31.86 -11.48
C GLN A 185 -14.22 31.34 -10.79
N LEU A 186 -14.15 30.29 -9.97
CA LEU A 186 -15.30 29.73 -9.21
C LEU A 186 -15.72 30.56 -8.02
N ASP A 187 -14.80 31.32 -7.44
CA ASP A 187 -15.09 32.11 -6.24
C ASP A 187 -16.02 33.30 -6.54
N LEU A 188 -16.29 33.59 -7.82
CA LEU A 188 -17.01 34.79 -8.24
C LEU A 188 -18.49 34.60 -8.62
N LEU A 189 -19.06 33.39 -8.79
CA LEU A 189 -20.46 33.25 -9.20
C LEU A 189 -21.27 32.11 -8.51
N PRO A 190 -22.49 32.37 -7.99
CA PRO A 190 -23.21 31.43 -7.11
C PRO A 190 -23.85 30.19 -7.79
N ASP A 191 -24.16 30.23 -9.10
CA ASP A 191 -24.88 29.13 -9.79
C ASP A 191 -23.95 28.13 -10.52
N GLU A 192 -22.69 28.48 -10.77
CA GLU A 192 -21.73 27.60 -11.44
C GLU A 192 -21.05 26.60 -10.48
N LYS A 193 -21.03 26.89 -9.16
CA LYS A 193 -20.42 26.04 -8.13
C LYS A 193 -20.86 24.58 -8.20
N LYS A 194 -22.14 24.28 -8.48
CA LYS A 194 -22.61 22.89 -8.60
C LYS A 194 -21.99 22.13 -9.78
N GLN A 195 -21.81 22.79 -10.93
CA GLN A 195 -21.23 22.12 -12.11
C GLN A 195 -19.73 21.91 -11.95
N ILE A 196 -19.05 22.83 -11.27
CA ILE A 196 -17.62 22.68 -11.04
C ILE A 196 -17.30 21.70 -9.93
N THR A 197 -18.04 21.70 -8.82
CA THR A 197 -17.92 20.65 -7.82
C THR A 197 -18.12 19.28 -8.47
N ALA A 198 -19.11 19.10 -9.35
CA ALA A 198 -19.30 17.85 -10.09
C ALA A 198 -18.10 17.46 -10.97
N ARG A 199 -17.47 18.42 -11.66
CA ARG A 199 -16.27 18.18 -12.47
C ARG A 199 -15.04 17.83 -11.61
N LEU A 200 -14.80 18.58 -10.54
CA LEU A 200 -13.70 18.32 -9.61
C LEU A 200 -13.83 16.92 -9.02
N ASN A 201 -15.01 16.55 -8.56
CA ASN A 201 -15.30 15.22 -8.01
C ASN A 201 -15.03 14.12 -9.04
N THR A 202 -15.42 14.33 -10.29
CA THR A 202 -15.14 13.39 -11.40
C THR A 202 -13.63 13.21 -11.60
N LEU A 203 -12.85 14.30 -11.56
CA LEU A 203 -11.39 14.25 -11.71
C LEU A 203 -10.71 13.60 -10.50
N THR A 204 -11.17 13.87 -9.28
CA THR A 204 -10.68 13.22 -8.06
C THR A 204 -10.88 11.71 -8.12
N ILE A 205 -12.07 11.25 -8.53
CA ILE A 205 -12.34 9.82 -8.71
C ILE A 205 -11.40 9.22 -9.75
N LYS A 206 -11.26 9.84 -10.94
CA LYS A 206 -10.35 9.34 -11.99
C LYS A 206 -8.89 9.28 -11.54
N ALA A 207 -8.41 10.30 -10.82
CA ALA A 207 -7.05 10.33 -10.28
C ALA A 207 -6.84 9.24 -9.22
N TYR A 208 -7.87 8.92 -8.44
CA TYR A 208 -7.82 7.80 -7.50
C TYR A 208 -7.84 6.45 -8.24
N THR A 209 -8.74 6.25 -9.21
CA THR A 209 -8.81 5.04 -10.06
C THR A 209 -7.47 4.76 -10.74
N SER A 210 -6.73 5.79 -11.18
CA SER A 210 -5.40 5.60 -11.78
C SER A 210 -4.25 5.51 -10.78
N ARG A 211 -4.53 5.51 -9.48
CA ARG A 211 -3.54 5.50 -8.37
C ARG A 211 -2.60 6.72 -8.35
N ALA A 212 -3.01 7.84 -8.97
CA ALA A 212 -2.25 9.09 -8.96
C ALA A 212 -2.38 9.87 -7.64
N ILE A 213 -3.43 9.61 -6.87
CA ILE A 213 -3.63 10.14 -5.50
C ILE A 213 -4.00 9.01 -4.54
N SER A 214 -3.71 9.20 -3.25
CA SER A 214 -4.05 8.25 -2.20
C SER A 214 -5.54 8.26 -1.85
N LYS A 215 -6.01 7.18 -1.19
CA LYS A 215 -7.38 7.10 -0.67
C LYS A 215 -7.70 8.23 0.31
N ILE A 216 -6.72 8.65 1.10
CA ILE A 216 -6.86 9.73 2.08
C ILE A 216 -7.06 11.06 1.36
N GLU A 217 -6.21 11.40 0.39
CA GLU A 217 -6.32 12.63 -0.41
C GLU A 217 -7.64 12.70 -1.19
N ALA A 218 -8.06 11.58 -1.79
CA ALA A 218 -9.35 11.48 -2.47
C ALA A 218 -10.53 11.68 -1.50
N THR A 219 -10.46 11.06 -0.32
CA THR A 219 -11.48 11.19 0.73
C THR A 219 -11.59 12.62 1.22
N ASP A 220 -10.47 13.28 1.50
CA ASP A 220 -10.47 14.65 2.02
C ASP A 220 -11.01 15.63 0.96
N THR A 221 -10.58 15.49 -0.30
CA THR A 221 -11.08 16.32 -1.42
C THR A 221 -12.59 16.17 -1.63
N LEU A 222 -13.11 14.93 -1.59
CA LEU A 222 -14.55 14.67 -1.76
C LEU A 222 -15.36 15.13 -0.55
N ARG A 223 -14.80 15.05 0.67
CA ARG A 223 -15.42 15.56 1.89
C ARG A 223 -15.54 17.08 1.85
N ASP A 224 -14.47 17.77 1.41
CA ASP A 224 -14.46 19.23 1.26
C ASP A 224 -15.45 19.70 0.18
N SER A 225 -15.70 18.88 -0.83
CA SER A 225 -16.77 19.07 -1.83
C SER A 225 -18.20 18.77 -1.32
N GLY A 226 -18.34 18.33 -0.08
CA GLY A 226 -19.64 18.13 0.59
C GLY A 226 -20.25 16.73 0.50
N TYR A 227 -19.51 15.72 0.04
CA TYR A 227 -20.01 14.33 0.11
C TYR A 227 -20.02 13.80 1.53
N THR A 228 -21.02 12.96 1.81
CA THR A 228 -21.10 12.19 3.05
C THR A 228 -20.10 11.03 3.04
N GLY A 229 -19.71 10.56 4.23
CA GLY A 229 -18.78 9.43 4.35
C GLY A 229 -19.24 8.17 3.61
N VAL A 230 -20.56 7.91 3.59
CA VAL A 230 -21.15 6.76 2.88
C VAL A 230 -21.02 6.91 1.36
N GLU A 231 -21.26 8.11 0.82
CA GLU A 231 -21.10 8.37 -0.61
C GLU A 231 -19.64 8.27 -1.05
N ILE A 232 -18.72 8.78 -0.23
CA ILE A 232 -17.28 8.68 -0.50
C ILE A 232 -16.85 7.22 -0.51
N GLU A 233 -17.26 6.44 0.49
CA GLU A 233 -16.93 5.02 0.55
C GLU A 233 -17.45 4.27 -0.68
N ALA A 234 -18.70 4.50 -1.08
CA ALA A 234 -19.27 3.90 -2.29
C ALA A 234 -18.47 4.27 -3.56
N LEU A 235 -18.16 5.56 -3.75
CA LEU A 235 -17.41 6.04 -4.93
C LEU A 235 -16.00 5.46 -4.99
N LEU A 236 -15.28 5.44 -3.87
CA LEU A 236 -13.91 4.93 -3.83
C LEU A 236 -13.88 3.40 -3.97
N THR A 237 -14.85 2.67 -3.43
CA THR A 237 -14.99 1.23 -3.68
C THR A 237 -15.28 0.93 -5.14
N THR A 238 -16.15 1.70 -5.80
CA THR A 238 -16.38 1.56 -7.25
C THR A 238 -15.10 1.84 -8.04
N ALA A 239 -14.37 2.89 -7.70
CA ALA A 239 -13.10 3.22 -8.35
C ALA A 239 -12.02 2.14 -8.15
N ASP A 240 -11.97 1.51 -6.97
CA ASP A 240 -11.07 0.38 -6.71
C ASP A 240 -11.42 -0.82 -7.62
N LEU A 241 -12.71 -1.13 -7.77
CA LEU A 241 -13.17 -2.18 -8.68
C LEU A 241 -12.87 -1.86 -10.15
N GLU A 242 -13.07 -0.61 -10.57
CA GLU A 242 -12.74 -0.15 -11.93
C GLU A 242 -11.25 -0.32 -12.21
N HIS A 243 -10.38 0.07 -11.27
CA HIS A 243 -8.93 -0.11 -11.41
C HIS A 243 -8.54 -1.58 -11.59
N ASP A 244 -9.13 -2.46 -10.77
CA ASP A 244 -8.84 -3.90 -10.83
C ASP A 244 -9.29 -4.50 -12.18
N LEU A 245 -10.46 -4.07 -12.69
CA LEU A 245 -10.95 -4.50 -14.01
C LEU A 245 -10.06 -4.00 -15.15
N ASP A 246 -9.63 -2.75 -15.12
CA ASP A 246 -8.73 -2.17 -16.12
C ASP A 246 -7.38 -2.89 -16.13
N PHE A 247 -6.81 -3.15 -14.95
CA PHE A 247 -5.59 -3.94 -14.81
C PHE A 247 -5.75 -5.35 -15.38
N LYS A 248 -6.85 -6.04 -15.04
CA LYS A 248 -7.13 -7.38 -15.55
C LYS A 248 -7.27 -7.39 -17.08
N ALA A 249 -7.94 -6.40 -17.66
CA ALA A 249 -8.09 -6.27 -19.11
C ALA A 249 -6.73 -6.08 -19.82
N GLU A 250 -5.87 -5.22 -19.27
CA GLU A 250 -4.53 -4.98 -19.81
C GLU A 250 -3.64 -6.22 -19.67
N LEU A 251 -3.65 -6.90 -18.52
CA LEU A 251 -2.91 -8.14 -18.33
C LEU A 251 -3.34 -9.21 -19.33
N ILE A 252 -4.65 -9.39 -19.54
CA ILE A 252 -5.17 -10.28 -20.58
C ILE A 252 -4.60 -9.88 -21.94
N SER A 253 -4.65 -8.60 -22.31
CA SER A 253 -4.14 -8.11 -23.60
C SER A 253 -2.67 -8.51 -23.82
N GLN A 254 -1.82 -8.29 -22.81
CA GLN A 254 -0.39 -8.58 -22.89
C GLN A 254 -0.11 -10.10 -22.93
N VAL A 255 -0.79 -10.87 -22.09
CA VAL A 255 -0.66 -12.33 -22.05
C VAL A 255 -1.16 -12.96 -23.36
N LYS A 256 -2.23 -12.43 -23.96
CA LYS A 256 -2.72 -12.84 -25.29
C LYS A 256 -1.62 -12.64 -26.35
N GLN A 257 -0.95 -11.49 -26.36
CA GLN A 257 0.14 -11.22 -27.30
C GLN A 257 1.31 -12.20 -27.12
N LEU A 258 1.81 -12.36 -25.90
CA LEU A 258 2.92 -13.26 -25.59
C LEU A 258 2.63 -14.71 -25.99
N TYR A 259 1.38 -15.17 -25.82
CA TYR A 259 0.95 -16.51 -26.23
C TYR A 259 0.90 -16.67 -27.76
N PHE A 260 0.40 -15.66 -28.47
CA PHE A 260 0.39 -15.67 -29.94
C PHE A 260 1.79 -15.58 -30.55
N ASP A 261 2.70 -14.88 -29.89
CA ASP A 261 4.12 -14.76 -30.25
C ASP A 261 4.94 -15.99 -29.83
N GLU A 262 4.30 -17.00 -29.23
CA GLU A 262 4.90 -18.25 -28.76
C GLU A 262 6.01 -18.04 -27.71
N THR A 263 6.02 -16.87 -27.05
CA THR A 263 6.96 -16.55 -25.98
C THR A 263 6.59 -17.28 -24.67
N ILE A 264 5.29 -17.54 -24.48
CA ILE A 264 4.76 -18.31 -23.35
C ILE A 264 3.86 -19.44 -23.84
N ASN A 265 3.81 -20.54 -23.08
CA ASN A 265 2.90 -21.65 -23.34
C ASN A 265 1.61 -21.55 -22.50
N ILE A 266 0.70 -22.54 -22.63
CA ILE A 266 -0.59 -22.54 -21.90
C ILE A 266 -0.40 -22.66 -20.38
N LEU A 267 0.60 -23.41 -19.92
CA LEU A 267 0.90 -23.55 -18.51
C LEU A 267 1.41 -22.23 -17.94
N ASP A 268 2.31 -21.56 -18.65
CA ASP A 268 2.82 -20.24 -18.26
C ASP A 268 1.69 -19.20 -18.21
N LEU A 269 0.82 -19.18 -19.22
CA LEU A 269 -0.37 -18.31 -19.26
C LEU A 269 -1.27 -18.56 -18.05
N ARG A 270 -1.56 -19.83 -17.74
CA ARG A 270 -2.38 -20.19 -16.57
C ARG A 270 -1.75 -19.69 -15.28
N VAL A 271 -0.46 -19.96 -15.07
CA VAL A 271 0.27 -19.53 -13.87
C VAL A 271 0.24 -18.01 -13.72
N ILE A 272 0.46 -17.25 -14.80
CA ILE A 272 0.42 -15.77 -14.77
C ILE A 272 -0.96 -15.28 -14.33
N LEU A 273 -2.04 -15.83 -14.88
CA LEU A 273 -3.40 -15.41 -14.55
C LEU A 273 -3.82 -15.84 -13.14
N GLU A 274 -3.48 -17.06 -12.70
CA GLU A 274 -3.75 -17.53 -11.34
C GLU A 274 -3.01 -16.69 -10.29
N THR A 275 -1.77 -16.28 -10.57
CA THR A 275 -0.97 -15.42 -9.68
C THR A 275 -1.54 -13.99 -9.56
N ASN A 276 -2.39 -13.58 -10.51
CA ASN A 276 -3.06 -12.27 -10.53
C ASN A 276 -4.57 -12.39 -10.24
N ASP A 277 -4.97 -13.39 -9.44
CA ASP A 277 -6.33 -13.57 -8.90
C ASP A 277 -7.44 -13.65 -9.96
N PHE A 278 -7.15 -14.25 -11.11
CA PHE A 278 -8.19 -14.69 -12.06
C PHE A 278 -8.81 -16.01 -11.59
N ILE A 279 -10.12 -16.13 -11.76
CA ILE A 279 -10.81 -17.37 -11.37
C ILE A 279 -10.58 -18.48 -12.41
N PRO A 280 -10.53 -19.77 -12.00
CA PRO A 280 -10.24 -20.88 -12.91
C PRO A 280 -11.13 -20.94 -14.15
N ASP A 281 -12.43 -20.67 -14.00
CA ASP A 281 -13.40 -20.71 -15.11
C ASP A 281 -13.12 -19.62 -16.16
N GLU A 282 -12.72 -18.41 -15.75
CA GLU A 282 -12.33 -17.33 -16.67
C GLU A 282 -11.07 -17.70 -17.46
N ILE A 283 -10.10 -18.33 -16.79
CA ILE A 283 -8.85 -18.78 -17.39
C ILE A 283 -9.13 -19.87 -18.44
N ASP A 284 -9.97 -20.85 -18.10
CA ASP A 284 -10.33 -21.93 -19.01
C ASP A 284 -11.08 -21.42 -20.24
N MET A 285 -12.00 -20.47 -20.05
CA MET A 285 -12.71 -19.81 -21.15
C MET A 285 -11.75 -19.05 -22.07
N LEU A 286 -10.82 -18.28 -21.49
CA LEU A 286 -9.80 -17.52 -22.23
C LEU A 286 -8.87 -18.43 -23.02
N ILE A 287 -8.38 -19.52 -22.42
CA ILE A 287 -7.53 -20.50 -23.09
C ILE A 287 -8.29 -21.15 -24.26
N GLY A 288 -9.58 -21.49 -24.06
CA GLY A 288 -10.44 -22.00 -25.11
C GLY A 288 -10.55 -21.03 -26.29
N GLU A 289 -10.84 -19.76 -26.01
CA GLU A 289 -10.89 -18.68 -27.01
C GLU A 289 -9.57 -18.55 -27.79
N LEU A 290 -8.44 -18.51 -27.07
CA LEU A 290 -7.12 -18.31 -27.68
C LEU A 290 -6.64 -19.48 -28.51
N ASN A 291 -6.95 -20.72 -28.10
CA ASN A 291 -6.65 -21.91 -28.90
C ASN A 291 -7.41 -21.89 -30.23
N VAL A 292 -8.69 -21.49 -30.21
CA VAL A 292 -9.49 -21.31 -31.44
C VAL A 292 -8.89 -20.23 -32.32
N PHE A 293 -8.54 -19.07 -31.76
CA PHE A 293 -7.92 -17.99 -32.53
C PHE A 293 -6.53 -18.35 -33.07
N LYS A 294 -5.70 -19.07 -32.31
CA LYS A 294 -4.38 -19.54 -32.75
C LYS A 294 -4.52 -20.56 -33.88
N PHE A 295 -5.48 -21.48 -33.78
CA PHE A 295 -5.83 -22.41 -34.85
C PHE A 295 -6.30 -21.68 -36.12
N LEU A 296 -7.18 -20.68 -35.99
CA LEU A 296 -7.65 -19.86 -37.11
C LEU A 296 -6.57 -18.96 -37.72
N ARG A 297 -5.62 -18.47 -36.90
CA ARG A 297 -4.46 -17.66 -37.33
C ARG A 297 -3.33 -18.48 -37.95
N GLY A 298 -3.36 -19.82 -37.83
CA GLY A 298 -2.39 -20.70 -38.47
C GLY A 298 -2.28 -20.33 -39.96
N ARG A 299 -1.15 -19.74 -40.36
CA ARG A 299 -0.93 -19.29 -41.74
C ARG A 299 -1.08 -20.48 -42.66
N LYS A 300 -2.12 -20.49 -43.50
CA LYS A 300 -2.20 -21.43 -44.61
C LYS A 300 -1.01 -21.18 -45.54
N PRO A 301 -0.33 -22.22 -46.03
CA PRO A 301 0.78 -22.03 -46.96
C PRO A 301 0.29 -21.21 -48.16
N THR A 302 1.11 -20.27 -48.65
CA THR A 302 0.69 -19.44 -49.78
C THR A 302 0.45 -20.33 -51.01
N ARG A 303 -0.30 -19.86 -52.01
CA ARG A 303 -0.46 -20.60 -53.27
C ARG A 303 0.90 -21.01 -53.88
N ALA A 304 1.93 -20.17 -53.72
CA ALA A 304 3.28 -20.48 -54.20
C ALA A 304 3.94 -21.61 -53.40
N ASP A 305 3.77 -21.64 -52.08
CA ASP A 305 4.30 -22.69 -51.21
C ASP A 305 3.56 -24.01 -51.42
N LEU A 306 2.23 -23.98 -51.55
CA LEU A 306 1.43 -25.15 -51.90
C LEU A 306 1.86 -25.72 -53.27
N ARG A 307 2.12 -24.85 -54.27
CA ARG A 307 2.60 -25.28 -55.59
C ARG A 307 3.97 -25.95 -55.49
N LYS A 308 4.91 -25.37 -54.72
CA LYS A 308 6.23 -25.97 -54.50
C LYS A 308 6.11 -27.33 -53.79
N ALA A 309 5.24 -27.44 -52.80
CA ALA A 309 4.99 -28.69 -52.08
C ALA A 309 4.40 -29.78 -52.99
N PHE A 310 3.41 -29.43 -53.83
CA PHE A 310 2.83 -30.33 -54.83
C PHE A 310 3.88 -30.81 -55.84
N ASN A 311 4.68 -29.90 -56.41
CA ASN A 311 5.74 -30.27 -57.37
C ASN A 311 6.84 -31.15 -56.76
N ARG A 312 7.00 -31.13 -55.43
CA ARG A 312 7.92 -32.00 -54.69
C ARG A 312 7.28 -33.33 -54.25
N GLY A 313 6.03 -33.59 -54.64
CA GLY A 313 5.29 -34.80 -54.30
C GLY A 313 4.83 -34.86 -52.84
N ILE A 314 4.86 -33.73 -52.12
CA ILE A 314 4.46 -33.66 -50.70
C ILE A 314 2.93 -33.72 -50.55
N TYR A 315 2.20 -33.19 -51.53
CA TYR A 315 0.74 -33.29 -51.61
C TYR A 315 0.32 -34.07 -52.85
N THR A 316 -0.72 -34.90 -52.70
CA THR A 316 -1.46 -35.45 -53.83
C THR A 316 -2.26 -34.36 -54.54
N LEU A 317 -2.77 -34.66 -55.73
CA LEU A 317 -3.58 -33.72 -56.49
C LEU A 317 -4.85 -33.28 -55.74
N ASP A 318 -5.54 -34.22 -55.11
CA ASP A 318 -6.78 -33.95 -54.39
C ASP A 318 -6.53 -33.14 -53.11
N GLU A 319 -5.41 -33.41 -52.42
CA GLU A 319 -4.97 -32.61 -51.27
C GLU A 319 -4.58 -31.18 -51.69
N TYR A 320 -3.82 -31.04 -52.79
CA TYR A 320 -3.46 -29.73 -53.34
C TYR A 320 -4.69 -28.90 -53.73
N ALA A 321 -5.68 -29.54 -54.36
CA ALA A 321 -6.95 -28.90 -54.73
C ALA A 321 -7.76 -28.46 -53.50
N LYS A 322 -7.81 -29.30 -52.46
CA LYS A 322 -8.50 -29.01 -51.20
C LYS A 322 -7.86 -27.85 -50.45
N GLU A 323 -6.52 -27.80 -50.38
CA GLU A 323 -5.78 -26.70 -49.75
C GLU A 323 -5.97 -25.36 -50.49
N LEU A 324 -5.99 -25.38 -51.83
CA LEU A 324 -6.32 -24.19 -52.63
C LEU A 324 -7.78 -23.74 -52.43
N GLY A 325 -8.73 -24.66 -52.32
CA GLY A 325 -10.11 -24.34 -51.93
C GLY A 325 -10.16 -23.68 -50.55
N GLY A 326 -9.35 -24.16 -49.60
CA GLY A 326 -9.17 -23.56 -48.28
C GLY A 326 -8.59 -22.13 -48.29
N LEU A 327 -7.92 -21.72 -49.37
CA LEU A 327 -7.45 -20.34 -49.60
C LEU A 327 -8.48 -19.47 -50.34
N GLY A 328 -9.67 -20.00 -50.64
CA GLY A 328 -10.76 -19.26 -51.30
C GLY A 328 -10.71 -19.26 -52.83
N TYR A 329 -9.93 -20.14 -53.46
CA TYR A 329 -9.93 -20.27 -54.92
C TYR A 329 -11.17 -21.03 -55.41
N PRO A 330 -11.99 -20.44 -56.31
CA PRO A 330 -13.11 -21.15 -56.92
C PRO A 330 -12.66 -22.39 -57.70
N ASP A 331 -13.44 -23.47 -57.66
CA ASP A 331 -13.14 -24.77 -58.30
C ASP A 331 -12.70 -24.66 -59.76
N LYS A 332 -13.26 -23.70 -60.51
CA LYS A 332 -12.90 -23.44 -61.92
C LYS A 332 -11.42 -23.06 -62.08
N TYR A 333 -10.84 -22.34 -61.14
CA TYR A 333 -9.44 -21.91 -61.17
C TYR A 333 -8.50 -22.98 -60.60
N VAL A 334 -8.97 -23.79 -59.65
CA VAL A 334 -8.23 -24.96 -59.15
C VAL A 334 -7.96 -25.95 -60.30
N ARG A 335 -8.98 -26.22 -61.13
CA ARG A 335 -8.84 -27.05 -62.35
C ARG A 335 -7.95 -26.43 -63.42
N LEU A 336 -7.94 -25.10 -63.54
CA LEU A 336 -7.05 -24.38 -64.46
C LEU A 336 -5.58 -24.53 -64.04
N TYR A 337 -5.27 -24.33 -62.75
CA TYR A 337 -3.91 -24.48 -62.24
C TYR A 337 -3.39 -25.91 -62.36
N TYR A 338 -4.27 -26.90 -62.17
CA TYR A 338 -3.93 -28.30 -62.41
C TYR A 338 -3.46 -28.55 -63.85
N LYS A 339 -4.20 -28.07 -64.87
CA LYS A 339 -3.81 -28.24 -66.27
C LYS A 339 -2.46 -27.60 -66.61
N THR A 340 -2.12 -26.49 -65.96
CA THR A 340 -0.83 -25.79 -66.17
C THR A 340 0.37 -26.44 -65.47
N MET A 341 0.17 -27.50 -64.68
CA MET A 341 1.24 -28.19 -63.94
C MET A 341 1.54 -29.59 -64.48
N VAL A 342 0.65 -30.14 -65.32
CA VAL A 342 0.75 -31.50 -65.92
C VAL A 342 1.17 -31.44 -67.40
N LEU A 343 1.30 -30.23 -67.96
CA LEU A 343 1.96 -29.94 -69.24
C LEU A 343 3.34 -29.36 -68.95
#